data_AF-A0A1S4VLH5-F1
#
_entry.id   AF-A0A1S4VLH5-F1
#
_cell.length_a   1.000
_cell.length_b   1.000
_cell.length_c   1.000
_cell.angle_alpha   90.00
_cell.angle_beta   90.00
_cell.angle_gamma   90.00
#
_symmetry.space_group_name_H-M   'P 1'
#
loop_
_entity.id
_entity.type
_entity.pdbx_description
1 polymer ?
#
loop_
_entity_poly.entity_id
_entity_poly.type
_entity_poly.pdbx_seq_one_letter_code
_entity_poly.pdbx_strand_id
1 'polypeptide(L)'
;MSLDDPDTYIDLSTLRLADGACEELATRCELLRSAFASVIARLETFAPVNHAIFGDCEEGRGWGRVLHDAALASSGSLGAVLEQHRSVLTEFAESYRRIGDAYLDVDRSSADRSRKAMR
;
A
#
# COMPACT_ATOMS: atom_id res chain seq x y z
N MET A 1 -45.31 -2.07 20.87
CA MET A 1 -45.18 -3.53 20.72
C MET A 1 -44.40 -3.75 19.43
N SER A 2 -43.38 -4.60 19.51
CA SER A 2 -42.07 -4.50 18.88
C SER A 2 -42.01 -4.26 17.36
N LEU A 3 -41.27 -3.21 16.98
CA LEU A 3 -40.67 -3.02 15.67
C LEU A 3 -39.38 -3.87 15.62
N ASP A 4 -39.53 -5.19 15.55
CA ASP A 4 -38.41 -6.06 15.20
C ASP A 4 -38.30 -6.04 13.67
N ASP A 5 -37.64 -5.00 13.16
CA ASP A 5 -37.07 -5.00 11.81
C ASP A 5 -36.02 -6.13 11.83
N PRO A 6 -36.16 -7.19 11.02
CA PRO A 6 -35.23 -8.29 11.07
C PRO A 6 -33.87 -7.74 10.66
N ASP A 7 -32.98 -7.65 11.65
CA ASP A 7 -31.55 -7.40 11.50
C ASP A 7 -31.10 -7.98 10.17
N THR A 8 -30.74 -7.09 9.24
CA THR A 8 -30.15 -7.47 7.96
C THR A 8 -28.82 -8.12 8.28
N TYR A 9 -28.86 -9.42 8.58
CA TYR A 9 -27.68 -10.23 8.82
C TYR A 9 -26.94 -10.32 7.49
N ILE A 10 -25.94 -9.48 7.33
CA ILE A 10 -25.01 -9.57 6.20
C ILE A 10 -24.28 -10.89 6.39
N ASP A 11 -24.66 -11.88 5.59
CA ASP A 11 -23.94 -13.14 5.51
C ASP A 11 -22.56 -12.86 4.91
N LEU A 12 -21.57 -12.72 5.79
CA LEU A 12 -20.17 -12.48 5.44
C LEU A 12 -19.62 -13.57 4.50
N SER A 13 -20.23 -14.76 4.47
CA SER A 13 -19.83 -15.83 3.54
C SER A 13 -20.23 -15.54 2.08
N THR A 14 -21.13 -14.59 1.85
CA THR A 14 -21.56 -14.12 0.52
C THR A 14 -20.99 -12.76 0.16
N LEU A 15 -20.30 -12.10 1.10
CA LEU A 15 -19.73 -10.77 0.88
C LEU A 15 -18.54 -10.88 -0.07
N ARG A 16 -18.79 -10.55 -1.34
CA ARG A 16 -17.78 -10.52 -2.40
C ARG A 16 -17.54 -9.08 -2.83
N LEU A 17 -16.28 -8.75 -3.12
CA LEU A 17 -15.97 -7.50 -3.81
C LEU A 17 -16.53 -7.55 -5.24
N ALA A 18 -16.82 -6.38 -5.81
CA ALA A 18 -17.25 -6.30 -7.20
C ALA A 18 -16.25 -6.99 -8.14
N ASP A 19 -16.73 -7.54 -9.25
CA ASP A 19 -15.86 -8.20 -10.22
C ASP A 19 -14.78 -7.23 -10.73
N GLY A 20 -13.54 -7.72 -10.78
CA GLY A 20 -12.37 -6.91 -11.12
C GLY A 20 -11.84 -6.00 -10.00
N ALA A 21 -12.58 -5.79 -8.91
CA ALA A 21 -12.15 -4.89 -7.83
C ALA A 21 -10.86 -5.38 -7.14
N CYS A 22 -10.66 -6.70 -7.02
CA CYS A 22 -9.42 -7.26 -6.46
C CYS A 22 -8.20 -6.93 -7.32
N GLU A 23 -8.32 -7.05 -8.64
CA GLU A 23 -7.25 -6.73 -9.59
C GLU A 23 -6.98 -5.21 -9.62
N GLU A 24 -8.03 -4.41 -9.57
CA GLU A 24 -7.91 -2.96 -9.49
C GLU A 24 -7.21 -2.51 -8.21
N LEU A 25 -7.59 -3.06 -7.05
CA LEU A 25 -6.96 -2.75 -5.77
C LEU A 25 -5.48 -3.19 -5.74
N ALA A 26 -5.17 -4.38 -6.27
CA ALA A 26 -3.79 -4.83 -6.40
C ALA A 26 -2.96 -3.88 -7.27
N THR A 27 -3.51 -3.44 -8.41
CA THR A 27 -2.86 -2.47 -9.31
C THR A 27 -2.65 -1.12 -8.62
N ARG A 28 -3.64 -0.62 -7.87
CA ARG A 28 -3.52 0.62 -7.11
C ARG A 28 -2.43 0.54 -6.03
N CYS A 29 -2.30 -0.61 -5.35
CA CYS A 29 -1.22 -0.84 -4.40
C CYS A 29 0.17 -0.75 -5.08
N GLU A 30 0.32 -1.33 -6.27
CA GLU A 30 1.57 -1.26 -7.03
C GLU A 30 1.91 0.15 -7.51
N LEU A 31 0.91 0.90 -8.00
CA LEU A 31 1.08 2.29 -8.39
C LEU A 31 1.53 3.15 -7.21
N LEU A 32 0.90 2.99 -6.04
CA LEU A 32 1.27 3.73 -4.84
C LEU A 32 2.67 3.35 -4.35
N ARG A 33 3.01 2.05 -4.39
CA ARG A 33 4.36 1.56 -4.06
C ARG A 33 5.42 2.20 -4.96
N SER A 34 5.14 2.31 -6.27
CA SER A 34 6.01 2.98 -7.25
C SER A 34 6.16 4.47 -6.96
N ALA A 35 5.05 5.15 -6.63
CA ALA A 35 5.08 6.56 -6.24
C ALA A 35 5.96 6.80 -5.01
N PHE A 36 5.87 5.93 -3.98
CA PHE A 36 6.73 6.01 -2.81
C PHE A 36 8.20 5.76 -3.14
N ALA A 37 8.52 4.85 -4.07
CA ALA A 37 9.89 4.66 -4.57
C ALA A 37 10.47 5.98 -5.11
N SER A 38 9.69 6.66 -5.94
CA SER A 38 10.08 7.93 -6.55
C SER A 38 10.31 9.02 -5.50
N VAL A 39 9.44 9.09 -4.48
CA VAL A 39 9.60 10.03 -3.36
C VAL A 39 10.85 9.72 -2.54
N ILE A 40 11.13 8.44 -2.23
CA ILE A 40 12.33 8.03 -1.50
C ILE A 40 13.59 8.40 -2.28
N ALA A 41 13.65 8.05 -3.58
CA ALA A 41 14.78 8.42 -4.43
C ALA A 41 14.99 9.94 -4.46
N ARG A 42 13.90 10.72 -4.46
CA ARG A 42 14.00 12.18 -4.36
C ARG A 42 14.49 12.65 -2.98
N LEU A 43 14.05 12.02 -1.89
CA LEU A 43 14.57 12.30 -0.53
C LEU A 43 16.08 12.04 -0.43
N GLU A 44 16.56 10.96 -1.04
CA GLU A 44 17.98 10.62 -1.07
C GLU A 44 18.83 11.67 -1.80
N THR A 45 18.26 12.39 -2.77
CA THR A 45 18.96 13.50 -3.46
C THR A 45 19.08 14.78 -2.63
N PHE A 46 18.28 14.96 -1.58
CA PHE A 46 18.39 16.16 -0.72
C PHE A 46 19.61 16.12 0.20
N ALA A 47 20.08 14.94 0.61
CA ALA A 47 21.29 14.80 1.42
C ALA A 47 22.54 15.39 0.74
N PRO A 48 22.90 15.02 -0.51
CA PRO A 48 24.05 15.59 -1.20
C PRO A 48 23.84 17.06 -1.62
N VAL A 49 22.61 17.49 -1.92
CA VAL A 49 22.32 18.90 -2.28
C VAL A 49 22.49 19.82 -1.08
N ASN A 50 22.01 19.43 0.10
CA ASN A 50 22.24 20.21 1.33
C ASN A 50 23.73 20.25 1.67
N HIS A 51 24.44 19.13 1.52
CA HIS A 51 25.89 19.10 1.74
C HIS A 51 26.65 20.03 0.77
N ALA A 52 26.25 20.12 -0.50
CA ALA A 52 26.85 21.04 -1.47
C ALA A 52 26.55 22.52 -1.19
N ILE A 53 25.35 22.84 -0.67
CA ILE A 53 24.92 24.22 -0.39
C ILE A 53 25.53 24.76 0.91
N PHE A 54 25.63 23.92 1.94
CA PHE A 54 26.14 24.33 3.24
C PHE A 54 27.63 24.01 3.44
N GLY A 55 28.24 23.25 2.53
CA GLY A 55 29.62 22.77 2.60
C GLY A 55 29.85 21.81 3.77
N ASP A 56 31.08 21.28 3.87
CA ASP A 56 31.60 20.80 5.15
C ASP A 56 31.62 22.00 6.09
N CYS A 57 30.55 22.18 6.87
CA CYS A 57 30.48 23.20 7.90
C CYS A 57 31.59 22.89 8.92
N GLU A 58 32.77 23.48 8.72
CA GLU A 58 33.87 23.39 9.67
C GLU A 58 33.36 23.73 11.07
N GLU A 59 33.78 22.91 12.02
CA GLU A 59 33.35 22.91 13.41
C GLU A 59 33.31 24.35 13.98
N GLY A 60 32.11 24.92 14.14
CA GLY A 60 31.95 26.22 14.80
C GLY A 60 30.80 27.12 14.36
N ARG A 61 30.17 26.91 13.20
CA ARG A 61 28.96 27.67 12.79
C ARG A 61 27.69 26.85 13.02
N GLY A 62 27.30 26.75 14.29
CA GLY A 62 26.30 25.80 14.82
C GLY A 62 24.91 25.78 14.16
N TRP A 63 24.48 26.83 13.45
CA TRP A 63 23.16 26.85 12.81
C TRP A 63 23.09 26.05 11.51
N GLY A 64 24.15 26.04 10.70
CA GLY A 64 24.18 25.30 9.43
C GLY A 64 24.16 23.78 9.65
N ARG A 65 24.97 23.30 10.61
CA ARG A 65 25.01 21.90 11.01
C ARG A 65 23.70 21.44 11.67
N VAL A 66 23.10 22.25 12.54
CA VAL A 66 21.81 21.89 13.18
C VAL A 66 20.69 21.78 12.15
N LEU A 67 20.62 22.70 11.18
CA LEU A 67 19.63 22.63 10.10
C LEU A 67 19.89 21.45 9.16
N HIS A 68 21.15 21.18 8.83
CA HIS A 68 21.56 20.02 8.04
C HIS A 68 21.18 18.71 8.74
N ASP A 69 21.56 18.54 10.01
CA ASP A 69 21.31 17.33 10.79
C ASP A 69 19.82 17.12 11.05
N ALA A 70 19.06 18.19 11.32
CA ALA A 70 17.60 18.12 11.44
C ALA A 70 16.93 17.72 10.13
N ALA A 71 17.35 18.29 9.00
CA ALA A 71 16.82 17.96 7.68
C ALA A 71 17.18 16.51 7.28
N LEU A 72 18.40 16.08 7.54
CA LEU A 72 18.90 14.72 7.25
C LEU A 72 18.22 13.66 8.12
N ALA A 73 18.07 13.91 9.42
CA ALA A 73 17.37 13.00 10.32
C ALA A 73 15.87 12.88 9.94
N SER A 74 15.24 14.01 9.60
CA SER A 74 13.84 14.04 9.17
C SER A 74 13.63 13.31 7.83
N SER A 75 14.52 13.53 6.86
CA SER A 75 14.43 12.85 5.55
C SER A 75 14.71 11.35 5.67
N GLY A 76 15.68 10.95 6.49
CA GLY A 76 15.94 9.54 6.79
C GLY A 76 14.78 8.85 7.49
N SER A 77 14.18 9.50 8.50
CA SER A 77 12.99 8.98 9.18
C SER A 77 11.80 8.85 8.24
N LEU A 78 11.56 9.84 7.37
CA LEU A 78 10.49 9.79 6.39
C LEU A 78 10.73 8.67 5.35
N GLY A 79 11.96 8.52 4.87
CA GLY A 79 12.34 7.44 3.95
C GLY A 79 12.08 6.06 4.54
N ALA A 80 12.45 5.84 5.81
CA ALA A 80 12.20 4.58 6.51
C ALA A 80 10.71 4.26 6.64
N VAL A 81 9.88 5.27 6.99
CA VAL A 81 8.43 5.11 7.06
C VAL A 81 7.84 4.80 5.68
N LEU A 82 8.29 5.47 4.62
CA LEU A 82 7.83 5.21 3.25
C LEU A 82 8.21 3.80 2.77
N GLU A 83 9.39 3.29 3.13
CA GLU A 83 9.76 1.89 2.84
C GLU A 83 8.90 0.89 3.61
N GLN A 84 8.58 1.17 4.88
CA GLN A 84 7.64 0.33 5.63
C GLN A 84 6.27 0.27 4.93
N HIS A 85 5.75 1.41 4.47
CA HIS A 85 4.49 1.44 3.73
C HIS A 85 4.57 0.67 2.39
N ARG A 86 5.72 0.71 1.70
CA ARG A 86 5.94 -0.08 0.48
C ARG A 86 5.90 -1.60 0.74
N SER A 87 6.41 -2.06 1.88
CA SER A 87 6.28 -3.46 2.29
C SER A 87 4.81 -3.83 2.48
N VAL A 88 4.07 -3.04 3.26
CA VAL A 88 2.63 -3.27 3.52
C VAL A 88 1.80 -3.25 2.23
N LEU A 89 2.09 -2.33 1.31
CA LEU A 89 1.42 -2.29 -0.01
C LEU A 89 1.68 -3.53 -0.86
N THR A 90 2.86 -4.15 -0.72
CA THR A 90 3.18 -5.42 -1.39
C THR A 90 2.31 -6.54 -0.83
N GLU A 91 2.22 -6.64 0.50
CA GLU A 91 1.37 -7.62 1.18
C GLU A 91 -0.11 -7.45 0.82
N PHE A 92 -0.60 -6.20 0.73
CA PHE A 92 -1.96 -5.93 0.28
C PHE A 92 -2.19 -6.33 -1.17
N ALA A 93 -1.28 -6.00 -2.09
CA ALA A 93 -1.40 -6.41 -3.50
C ALA A 93 -1.48 -7.94 -3.64
N GLU A 94 -0.63 -8.68 -2.93
CA GLU A 94 -0.66 -10.15 -2.91
C GLU A 94 -1.94 -10.71 -2.29
N SER A 95 -2.46 -10.05 -1.24
CA SER A 95 -3.70 -10.47 -0.60
C SER A 95 -4.90 -10.28 -1.53
N TYR A 96 -4.99 -9.13 -2.22
CA TYR A 96 -6.05 -8.91 -3.20
C TYR A 96 -5.99 -9.88 -4.37
N ARG A 97 -4.79 -10.21 -4.88
CA ARG A 97 -4.64 -11.26 -5.90
C ARG A 97 -5.15 -12.62 -5.44
N ARG A 98 -4.73 -13.05 -4.24
CA ARG A 98 -5.19 -14.32 -3.65
C ARG A 98 -6.71 -14.38 -3.47
N ILE A 99 -7.33 -13.27 -3.04
CA ILE A 99 -8.78 -13.16 -2.93
C ILE A 99 -9.44 -13.26 -4.32
N GLY A 100 -8.91 -12.56 -5.32
CA GLY A 100 -9.38 -12.63 -6.69
C GLY A 100 -9.29 -14.04 -7.29
N ASP A 101 -8.18 -14.73 -7.07
CA ASP A 101 -7.99 -16.12 -7.51
C ASP A 101 -9.00 -17.07 -6.83
N ALA A 102 -9.22 -16.90 -5.52
CA ALA A 102 -10.22 -17.67 -4.79
C ALA A 102 -11.64 -17.46 -5.35
N TYR A 103 -11.99 -16.22 -5.72
CA TYR A 103 -13.27 -15.92 -6.36
C TYR A 103 -13.41 -16.65 -7.71
N LEU A 104 -12.37 -16.63 -8.55
CA LEU A 104 -12.37 -17.33 -9.84
C LEU A 104 -12.50 -18.84 -9.69
N ASP A 105 -11.86 -19.44 -8.68
CA ASP A 105 -11.94 -20.87 -8.42
C ASP A 105 -13.32 -21.31 -7.92
N VAL A 106 -13.97 -20.48 -7.10
CA VAL A 106 -15.37 -20.68 -6.68
C VAL A 106 -16.30 -20.60 -7.89
N ASP A 107 -16.12 -19.60 -8.76
CA ASP A 107 -16.95 -19.43 -9.97
C ASP A 107 -16.81 -20.61 -10.94
N ARG A 108 -15.58 -21.08 -11.19
CA ARG A 108 -15.31 -22.27 -11.99
C ARG A 108 -15.97 -23.51 -11.40
N SER A 109 -15.81 -23.73 -10.10
CA SER A 109 -16.40 -24.88 -9.40
C SER A 109 -17.94 -24.85 -9.44
N SER A 110 -18.53 -23.66 -9.35
CA SER A 110 -19.98 -23.47 -9.50
C SER A 110 -20.45 -23.79 -10.92
N ALA A 111 -19.77 -23.24 -11.94
CA ALA A 111 -20.07 -23.48 -13.35
C ALA A 111 -19.97 -24.97 -13.72
N ASP A 112 -18.96 -25.68 -13.23
CA ASP A 112 -18.78 -27.11 -13.47
C ASP A 112 -19.87 -27.97 -12.82
N ARG A 113 -20.30 -27.62 -11.59
CA ARG A 113 -21.44 -28.30 -10.93
C ARG A 113 -22.73 -28.08 -11.69
N SER A 114 -22.99 -26.85 -12.15
CA SER A 114 -24.17 -26.53 -12.97
C SER A 114 -24.18 -27.31 -14.29
N ARG A 115 -23.04 -27.39 -14.98
CA ARG A 115 -22.90 -28.17 -16.22
C ARG A 115 -23.10 -29.67 -16.01
N LYS A 116 -22.66 -30.23 -14.89
CA LYS A 116 -22.88 -31.65 -14.54
C LYS A 116 -24.35 -31.94 -14.20
N ALA A 117 -25.07 -31.01 -13.58
CA ALA A 117 -26.47 -31.17 -13.23
C ALA A 117 -27.44 -31.08 -14.44
N MET A 118 -27.00 -30.45 -15.54
CA MET A 118 -27.75 -30.36 -16.80
C MET A 118 -27.56 -31.57 -17.74
N ARG A 119 -26.72 -32.55 -17.37
CA ARG A 119 -26.51 -33.79 -18.11
C ARG A 119 -27.20 -34.95 -17.40
#